data_AF-A0A7S2JTJ9-F1
#
_entry.id   AF-A0A7S2JTJ9-F1
#
_cell.length_a   1.000
_cell.length_b   1.000
_cell.length_c   1.000
_cell.angle_alpha   90.00
_cell.angle_beta   90.00
_cell.angle_gamma   90.00
#
_symmetry.space_group_name_H-M   'P 1'
#
loop_
_entity.id
_entity.type
_entity.pdbx_description
1 polymer ?
#
loop_
_entity_poly.entity_id
_entity_poly.type
_entity_poly.pdbx_seq_one_letter_code
_entity_poly.pdbx_strand_id
1 'polypeptide(L)'
;GVMTRAILPPGTSSLPLISILTVVGASTFPKFFSSLRTTGTAIGILFMQMFFAASGAAGSILLVLRSAPSLFLFSVSQIGIHFLTLMGIGKYLLKLDDNELYLASNANVGGPTTAAAMAQAKNWTRLVMPALLIGILGYATATAIALGLGGILVRLPVVVRR
;
A
#
# COMPACT_ATOMS: atom_id res chain seq x y z
N GLY A 1 17.49 13.27 -2.00
CA GLY A 1 18.53 14.06 -1.31
C GLY A 1 19.92 13.55 -1.64
N VAL A 2 20.96 14.12 -1.02
CA VAL A 2 22.37 13.74 -1.26
C VAL A 2 22.60 12.25 -1.00
N MET A 3 22.10 11.70 0.12
CA MET A 3 22.20 10.27 0.44
C MET A 3 21.45 9.36 -0.54
N THR A 4 20.28 9.78 -1.02
CA THR A 4 19.49 9.02 -2.00
C THR A 4 20.24 8.85 -3.32
N ARG A 5 20.89 9.92 -3.79
CA ARG A 5 21.66 9.90 -5.05
C ARG A 5 22.98 9.13 -4.93
N ALA A 6 23.52 9.01 -3.71
CA ALA A 6 24.75 8.28 -3.45
C ALA A 6 24.53 6.76 -3.32
N ILE A 7 23.37 6.33 -2.81
CA ILE A 7 23.12 4.93 -2.44
C ILE A 7 22.19 4.22 -3.42
N LEU A 8 21.21 4.92 -3.99
CA LEU A 8 20.19 4.31 -4.85
C LEU A 8 20.41 4.65 -6.33
N PRO A 9 19.96 3.78 -7.26
CA PRO A 9 20.01 4.05 -8.68
C PRO A 9 19.35 5.39 -9.04
N PRO A 10 19.85 6.12 -10.06
CA PRO A 10 19.27 7.38 -10.50
C PRO A 10 17.77 7.25 -10.82
N GLY A 11 16.96 8.20 -10.36
CA GLY A 11 15.50 8.19 -10.56
C GLY A 11 14.71 7.44 -9.46
N THR A 12 15.37 6.82 -8.48
CA THR A 12 14.69 6.15 -7.36
C THR A 12 14.26 7.16 -6.28
N SER A 13 13.02 7.01 -5.78
CA SER A 13 12.52 7.78 -4.64
C SER A 13 13.31 7.49 -3.35
N SER A 14 13.29 8.41 -2.38
CA SER A 14 13.89 8.20 -1.06
C SER A 14 13.10 7.24 -0.16
N LEU A 15 11.86 6.90 -0.53
CA LEU A 15 10.97 6.07 0.29
C LEU A 15 11.55 4.70 0.67
N PRO A 16 12.12 3.90 -0.26
CA PRO A 16 12.67 2.59 0.09
C PRO A 16 13.87 2.69 1.05
N LEU A 17 14.71 3.72 0.86
CA LEU A 17 15.85 3.97 1.75
C LEU A 17 15.37 4.30 3.16
N ILE A 18 14.35 5.15 3.30
CA ILE A 18 13.76 5.48 4.60
C ILE A 18 13.18 4.23 5.25
N SER A 19 12.47 3.39 4.51
CA SER A 19 11.91 2.13 5.02
C SER A 19 13.00 1.19 5.54
N ILE A 20 14.08 0.99 4.76
CA ILE A 20 15.20 0.12 5.17
C ILE A 20 15.87 0.68 6.41
N LEU A 21 16.19 1.98 6.44
CA LEU A 21 16.80 2.61 7.61
C LEU A 21 15.90 2.49 8.85
N THR A 22 14.59 2.65 8.68
CA THR A 22 13.62 2.51 9.77
C THR A 22 13.58 1.08 10.30
N VAL A 23 13.54 0.07 9.43
CA VAL A 23 13.54 -1.34 9.83
C VAL A 23 14.86 -1.70 10.52
N VAL A 24 16.01 -1.34 9.94
CA VAL A 24 17.33 -1.61 10.53
C VAL A 24 17.45 -0.92 11.89
N GLY A 25 17.05 0.35 12.00
CA GLY A 25 17.06 1.08 13.27
C GLY A 25 16.15 0.44 14.32
N ALA A 26 14.92 0.07 13.95
CA ALA A 26 13.96 -0.57 14.83
C ALA A 26 14.44 -1.96 15.31
N SER A 27 15.11 -2.72 14.43
CA SER A 27 15.66 -4.04 14.76
C SER A 27 16.92 -3.97 15.63
N THR A 28 17.79 -2.98 15.41
CA THR A 28 19.06 -2.83 16.17
C THR A 28 18.86 -2.17 17.54
N PHE A 29 17.90 -1.25 17.67
CA PHE A 29 17.62 -0.52 18.91
C PHE A 29 16.18 -0.70 19.43
N PRO A 30 15.71 -1.94 19.69
CA PRO A 30 14.31 -2.22 19.95
C PRO A 30 13.77 -1.54 21.22
N LYS A 31 14.59 -1.36 22.26
CA LYS A 31 14.20 -0.68 23.51
C LYS A 31 13.88 0.79 23.29
N PHE A 32 14.65 1.47 22.46
CA PHE A 32 14.42 2.87 22.11
C PHE A 32 13.11 3.03 21.33
N PHE A 33 12.92 2.23 20.28
CA PHE A 33 11.72 2.29 19.46
C PHE A 33 10.46 1.80 20.20
N SER A 34 10.57 0.86 21.15
CA SER A 34 9.41 0.47 21.96
C SER A 34 8.94 1.60 22.88
N SER A 35 9.88 2.40 23.42
CA SER A 35 9.56 3.59 24.22
C SER A 35 8.79 4.65 23.40
N LEU A 36 9.01 4.70 22.09
CA LEU A 36 8.36 5.66 21.20
C LEU A 36 7.06 5.14 20.58
N ARG A 37 6.70 3.87 20.79
CA ARG A 37 5.59 3.22 20.07
C ARG A 37 4.28 4.01 20.18
N THR A 38 3.88 4.37 21.38
CA THR A 38 2.57 5.03 21.61
C THR A 38 2.53 6.41 20.96
N THR A 39 3.51 7.26 21.26
CA THR A 39 3.60 8.63 20.72
C THR A 39 3.82 8.64 19.21
N GLY A 40 4.71 7.77 18.72
CA GLY A 40 5.00 7.60 17.30
C GLY A 40 3.79 7.11 16.50
N THR A 41 2.99 6.20 17.06
CA THR A 41 1.75 5.74 16.43
C THR A 41 0.74 6.88 16.31
N ALA A 42 0.54 7.66 17.38
CA ALA A 42 -0.39 8.80 17.36
C ALA A 42 0.01 9.86 16.32
N ILE A 43 1.29 10.24 16.30
CA ILE A 43 1.84 11.20 15.33
C ILE A 43 1.75 10.63 13.90
N GLY A 44 2.07 9.34 13.72
CA GLY A 44 1.97 8.67 12.42
C GLY A 44 0.55 8.67 11.87
N ILE A 45 -0.45 8.35 12.71
CA ILE A 45 -1.86 8.43 12.34
C ILE A 45 -2.22 9.86 11.94
N LEU A 46 -1.83 10.87 12.73
CA LEU A 46 -2.11 12.27 12.45
C LEU A 46 -1.55 12.73 11.10
N PHE A 47 -0.29 12.40 10.78
CA PHE A 47 0.29 12.72 9.48
C PHE A 47 -0.37 11.95 8.33
N MET A 48 -0.71 10.67 8.52
CA MET A 48 -1.43 9.89 7.52
C MET A 48 -2.83 10.46 7.23
N GLN A 49 -3.56 10.92 8.26
CA GLN A 49 -4.86 11.55 8.07
C GLN A 49 -4.75 12.87 7.29
N MET A 50 -3.75 13.70 7.59
CA MET A 50 -3.50 14.92 6.79
C MET A 50 -3.18 14.60 5.34
N PHE A 51 -2.35 13.58 5.09
CA PHE A 51 -2.04 13.13 3.73
C PHE A 51 -3.27 12.66 2.96
N PHE A 52 -4.13 11.85 3.58
CA PHE A 52 -5.37 11.38 2.95
C PHE A 52 -6.37 12.51 2.72
N ALA A 53 -6.52 13.44 3.68
CA ALA A 53 -7.39 14.60 3.52
C ALA A 53 -6.95 15.49 2.36
N ALA A 54 -5.65 15.80 2.27
CA ALA A 54 -5.10 16.61 1.18
C ALA A 54 -5.23 15.91 -0.18
N SER A 55 -4.91 14.61 -0.25
CA SER A 55 -5.03 13.83 -1.49
C SER A 55 -6.49 13.70 -1.94
N GLY A 56 -7.41 13.52 -0.99
CA GLY A 56 -8.85 13.48 -1.26
C GLY A 56 -9.40 14.81 -1.75
N ALA A 57 -9.00 15.92 -1.11
CA ALA A 57 -9.42 17.26 -1.52
C ALA A 57 -8.86 17.68 -2.89
N ALA A 58 -7.66 17.21 -3.25
CA ALA A 58 -7.07 17.45 -4.56
C ALA A 58 -7.72 16.60 -5.68
N GLY A 59 -8.39 15.50 -5.33
CA GLY A 59 -9.05 14.61 -6.28
C GLY A 59 -10.38 15.14 -6.77
N SER A 60 -10.67 14.97 -8.08
CA SER A 60 -11.98 15.30 -8.67
C SER A 60 -12.49 14.15 -9.54
N ILE A 61 -13.52 13.45 -9.04
CA ILE A 61 -14.16 12.33 -9.76
C ILE A 61 -14.77 12.83 -11.08
N LEU A 62 -15.40 14.01 -11.07
CA LEU A 62 -16.01 14.58 -12.26
C LEU A 62 -14.96 14.90 -13.33
N LEU A 63 -13.79 15.43 -12.93
CA LEU A 63 -12.71 15.72 -13.86
C LEU A 63 -12.17 14.42 -14.46
N VAL A 64 -11.94 13.38 -13.65
CA VAL A 64 -11.47 12.08 -14.14
C VAL A 64 -12.46 11.46 -15.14
N LEU A 65 -13.76 11.52 -14.85
CA LEU A 65 -14.81 11.01 -15.75
C LEU A 65 -14.85 11.77 -17.09
N ARG A 66 -14.56 13.07 -17.10
CA ARG A 66 -14.55 13.87 -18.33
C ARG A 66 -13.24 13.72 -19.12
N SER A 67 -12.10 13.71 -18.43
CA SER A 67 -10.78 13.78 -19.06
C SER A 67 -10.18 12.41 -19.34
N ALA A 68 -10.48 11.40 -18.53
CA ALA A 68 -9.93 10.05 -18.67
C ALA A 68 -10.94 8.95 -18.30
N PRO A 69 -12.12 8.90 -18.94
CA PRO A 69 -13.16 7.90 -18.63
C PRO A 69 -12.68 6.46 -18.82
N SER A 70 -11.78 6.22 -19.78
CA SER A 70 -11.19 4.91 -20.02
C SER A 70 -10.34 4.42 -18.84
N LEU A 71 -9.54 5.30 -18.22
CA LEU A 71 -8.75 4.96 -17.03
C LEU A 71 -9.64 4.68 -15.81
N PHE A 72 -10.74 5.41 -15.68
CA PHE A 72 -11.73 5.15 -14.64
C PHE A 72 -12.35 3.76 -14.80
N LEU A 73 -12.86 3.44 -16.00
CA LEU A 73 -13.45 2.12 -16.28
C LEU A 73 -12.43 0.99 -16.11
N PHE A 74 -11.19 1.20 -16.54
CA PHE A 74 -10.11 0.25 -16.33
C PHE A 74 -9.81 0.02 -14.85
N SER A 75 -9.82 1.08 -14.03
CA SER A 75 -9.59 0.95 -12.59
C SER A 75 -10.74 0.23 -11.89
N VAL A 76 -11.99 0.55 -12.25
CA VAL A 76 -13.17 -0.15 -11.73
C VAL A 76 -13.15 -1.62 -12.12
N SER A 77 -12.82 -1.95 -13.37
CA SER A 77 -12.74 -3.35 -13.80
C SER A 77 -11.60 -4.08 -13.10
N GLN A 78 -10.44 -3.45 -12.89
CA GLN A 78 -9.33 -4.04 -12.15
C GLN A 78 -9.73 -4.38 -10.70
N ILE A 79 -10.40 -3.46 -9.99
CA ILE A 79 -10.86 -3.71 -8.62
C ILE A 79 -11.93 -4.80 -8.60
N GLY A 80 -12.88 -4.77 -9.55
CA GLY A 80 -13.93 -5.78 -9.67
C GLY A 80 -13.37 -7.18 -9.91
N ILE A 81 -12.48 -7.34 -10.89
CA ILE A 81 -11.82 -8.61 -11.19
C ILE A 81 -11.00 -9.07 -9.98
N HIS A 82 -10.20 -8.18 -9.37
CA HIS A 82 -9.45 -8.50 -8.14
C HIS A 82 -10.36 -9.07 -7.05
N PHE A 83 -11.46 -8.40 -6.73
CA PHE A 83 -12.37 -8.83 -5.67
C PHE A 83 -13.05 -10.16 -6.02
N LEU A 84 -13.56 -10.31 -7.25
CA LEU A 84 -14.21 -11.53 -7.71
C LEU A 84 -13.25 -12.72 -7.73
N THR A 85 -12.02 -12.54 -8.21
CA THR A 85 -11.01 -13.59 -8.22
C THR A 85 -10.59 -13.97 -6.79
N LEU A 86 -10.35 -12.98 -5.93
CA LEU A 86 -9.98 -13.22 -4.53
C LEU A 86 -11.08 -13.97 -3.78
N MET A 87 -12.34 -13.51 -3.88
CA MET A 87 -13.48 -14.18 -3.28
C MET A 87 -13.71 -15.55 -3.90
N GLY A 88 -13.65 -15.67 -5.22
CA GLY A 88 -13.88 -16.92 -5.94
C GLY A 88 -12.88 -18.00 -5.54
N ILE A 89 -11.58 -17.71 -5.65
CA ILE A 89 -10.53 -18.68 -5.31
C ILE A 89 -10.46 -18.88 -3.79
N GLY A 90 -10.42 -17.79 -3.02
CA GLY A 90 -10.27 -17.85 -1.57
C GLY A 90 -11.41 -18.58 -0.87
N LYS A 91 -12.66 -18.29 -1.25
CA LYS A 91 -13.83 -18.90 -0.64
C LYS A 91 -14.08 -20.32 -1.15
N TYR A 92 -14.05 -20.55 -2.46
CA TYR A 92 -14.50 -21.83 -3.01
C TYR A 92 -13.39 -22.87 -3.15
N LEU A 93 -12.14 -22.47 -3.45
CA LEU A 93 -11.02 -23.41 -3.58
C LEU A 93 -10.29 -23.58 -2.25
N LEU A 94 -10.00 -22.49 -1.55
CA LEU A 94 -9.19 -22.49 -0.32
C LEU A 94 -10.03 -22.54 0.97
N LYS A 95 -11.35 -22.34 0.88
CA LYS A 95 -12.30 -22.37 2.01
C LYS A 95 -11.90 -21.41 3.15
N LEU A 96 -11.37 -20.25 2.80
CA LEU A 96 -10.99 -19.20 3.74
C LEU A 96 -12.22 -18.46 4.26
N ASP A 97 -12.11 -17.89 5.46
CA ASP A 97 -13.19 -17.11 6.07
C ASP A 97 -13.42 -15.80 5.32
N ASP A 98 -14.70 -15.45 5.12
CA ASP A 98 -15.10 -14.23 4.40
C ASP A 98 -14.47 -12.97 5.01
N ASN A 99 -14.35 -12.91 6.35
CA ASN A 99 -13.74 -11.78 7.06
C ASN A 99 -12.26 -11.59 6.68
N GLU A 100 -11.51 -12.69 6.54
CA GLU A 100 -10.11 -12.65 6.14
C GLU A 100 -9.96 -12.21 4.69
N LEU A 101 -10.86 -12.68 3.80
CA LEU A 101 -10.89 -12.29 2.39
C LEU A 101 -11.22 -10.81 2.21
N TYR A 102 -12.19 -10.28 2.96
CA TYR A 102 -12.52 -8.85 2.94
C TYR A 102 -11.35 -7.99 3.40
N LEU A 103 -10.68 -8.40 4.48
CA LEU A 103 -9.51 -7.69 4.99
C LEU A 103 -8.31 -7.80 4.04
N ALA A 104 -8.09 -8.95 3.40
CA ALA A 104 -7.04 -9.14 2.40
C ALA A 104 -7.29 -8.25 1.17
N SER A 105 -8.53 -8.16 0.68
CA SER A 105 -8.87 -7.25 -0.43
C SER A 105 -8.66 -5.80 -0.05
N ASN A 106 -9.15 -5.38 1.13
CA ASN A 106 -8.96 -4.00 1.60
C ASN A 106 -7.47 -3.69 1.85
N ALA A 107 -6.69 -4.63 2.37
CA ALA A 107 -5.25 -4.46 2.56
C ALA A 107 -4.50 -4.27 1.22
N ASN A 108 -4.96 -4.91 0.15
CA ASN A 108 -4.40 -4.77 -1.18
C ASN A 108 -4.80 -3.44 -1.85
N VAL A 109 -6.10 -3.09 -1.82
CA VAL A 109 -6.62 -1.92 -2.56
C VAL A 109 -6.53 -0.63 -1.74
N GLY A 110 -7.00 -0.64 -0.49
CA GLY A 110 -7.01 0.53 0.39
C GLY A 110 -5.73 0.67 1.23
N GLY A 111 -5.01 -0.43 1.44
CA GLY A 111 -3.76 -0.46 2.18
C GLY A 111 -3.88 -0.98 3.62
N PRO A 112 -2.76 -1.12 4.35
CA PRO A 112 -2.72 -1.75 5.66
C PRO A 112 -3.56 -1.02 6.72
N THR A 113 -3.57 0.31 6.65
CA THR A 113 -4.26 1.16 7.62
C THR A 113 -5.78 1.12 7.46
N THR A 114 -6.28 1.05 6.22
CA THR A 114 -7.73 0.94 5.97
C THR A 114 -8.26 -0.44 6.33
N ALA A 115 -7.47 -1.50 6.12
CA ALA A 115 -7.80 -2.85 6.54
C ALA A 115 -7.88 -2.97 8.06
N ALA A 116 -6.87 -2.46 8.78
CA ALA A 116 -6.89 -2.41 10.24
C ALA A 116 -8.10 -1.62 10.79
N ALA A 117 -8.40 -0.47 10.19
CA ALA A 117 -9.57 0.33 10.55
C ALA A 117 -10.89 -0.41 10.31
N MET A 118 -11.03 -1.12 9.19
CA MET A 118 -12.21 -1.95 8.89
C MET A 118 -12.38 -3.07 9.91
N ALA A 119 -11.30 -3.80 10.22
CA ALA A 119 -11.33 -4.86 11.22
C ALA A 119 -11.79 -4.32 12.58
N GLN A 120 -11.28 -3.16 12.98
CA GLN A 120 -11.70 -2.51 14.23
C GLN A 120 -13.18 -2.08 14.20
N ALA A 121 -13.63 -1.46 13.10
CA ALA A 121 -15.02 -1.00 12.94
C ALA A 121 -16.03 -2.14 12.88
N LYS A 122 -15.62 -3.33 12.40
CA LYS A 122 -16.45 -4.54 12.33
C LYS A 122 -16.31 -5.44 13.56
N ASN A 123 -15.61 -5.01 14.60
CA ASN A 123 -15.29 -5.80 15.81
C ASN A 123 -14.53 -7.11 15.53
N TRP A 124 -13.78 -7.18 14.43
CA TRP A 124 -12.85 -8.28 14.12
C TRP A 124 -11.47 -8.02 14.73
N THR A 125 -11.44 -7.72 16.03
CA THR A 125 -10.23 -7.24 16.73
C THR A 125 -9.04 -8.20 16.62
N ARG A 126 -9.29 -9.52 16.56
CA ARG A 126 -8.25 -10.55 16.35
C ARG A 126 -7.55 -10.43 14.99
N LEU A 127 -8.21 -9.85 13.99
CA LEU A 127 -7.69 -9.72 12.62
C LEU A 127 -7.03 -8.36 12.34
N VAL A 128 -7.07 -7.41 13.28
CA VAL A 128 -6.46 -6.07 13.10
C VAL A 128 -4.95 -6.18 12.84
N MET A 129 -4.23 -6.91 13.69
CA MET A 129 -2.78 -7.09 13.55
C MET A 129 -2.42 -7.94 12.33
N PRO A 130 -3.05 -9.11 12.08
CA PRO A 130 -2.84 -9.87 10.86
C PRO A 130 -3.05 -9.06 9.57
N ALA A 131 -4.16 -8.31 9.46
CA ALA A 131 -4.46 -7.51 8.28
C ALA A 131 -3.39 -6.41 8.04
N LEU A 132 -2.95 -5.75 9.10
CA LEU A 132 -1.91 -4.73 9.04
C LEU A 132 -0.56 -5.32 8.60
N LEU A 133 -0.15 -6.45 9.17
CA LEU A 133 1.12 -7.10 8.84
C LEU A 133 1.16 -7.62 7.40
N ILE A 134 0.09 -8.29 6.95
CA ILE A 134 -0.01 -8.81 5.58
C ILE A 134 0.00 -7.65 4.57
N GLY A 135 -0.72 -6.56 4.84
CA GLY A 135 -0.70 -5.37 4.01
C GLY A 135 0.70 -4.75 3.91
N ILE A 136 1.40 -4.59 5.04
CA ILE A 136 2.77 -4.02 5.05
C ILE A 136 3.73 -4.93 4.30
N LEU A 137 3.63 -6.25 4.46
CA LEU A 137 4.43 -7.22 3.72
C LEU A 137 4.19 -7.11 2.20
N GLY A 138 2.92 -7.00 1.80
CA GLY A 138 2.55 -6.78 0.40
C GLY A 138 3.17 -5.50 -0.16
N TYR A 139 3.10 -4.39 0.58
CA TYR A 139 3.73 -3.13 0.17
C TYR A 139 5.25 -3.24 0.07
N ALA A 140 5.91 -3.86 1.05
CA ALA A 140 7.35 -4.01 1.06
C ALA A 140 7.85 -4.83 -0.15
N THR A 141 7.16 -5.92 -0.48
CA THR A 141 7.53 -6.80 -1.60
C THR A 141 7.16 -6.19 -2.95
N ALA A 142 5.92 -5.71 -3.12
CA ALA A 142 5.46 -5.13 -4.38
C ALA A 142 6.27 -3.88 -4.77
N THR A 143 6.61 -3.02 -3.80
CA THR A 143 7.42 -1.83 -4.06
C THR A 143 8.81 -2.20 -4.56
N ALA A 144 9.47 -3.18 -3.93
CA ALA A 144 10.80 -3.63 -4.34
C ALA A 144 10.77 -4.22 -5.77
N ILE A 145 9.78 -5.07 -6.07
CA ILE A 145 9.60 -5.67 -7.39
C ILE A 145 9.33 -4.58 -8.44
N ALA A 146 8.43 -3.64 -8.16
CA ALA A 146 8.08 -2.56 -9.09
C ALA A 146 9.28 -1.67 -9.44
N LEU A 147 10.12 -1.34 -8.45
CA LEU A 147 11.35 -0.57 -8.68
C LEU A 147 12.36 -1.34 -9.53
N GLY A 148 12.50 -2.66 -9.31
CA GLY A 148 13.36 -3.50 -10.14
C GLY A 148 12.88 -3.60 -11.59
N LEU A 149 11.57 -3.72 -11.80
CA LEU A 149 10.97 -3.83 -13.13
C LEU A 149 10.90 -2.49 -13.88
N GLY A 150 10.80 -1.36 -13.18
CA GLY A 150 10.63 -0.04 -13.78
C GLY A 150 11.70 0.29 -14.83
N GLY A 151 12.97 0.00 -14.52
CA GLY A 151 14.08 0.23 -15.46
C GLY A 151 14.01 -0.64 -16.72
N ILE A 152 13.41 -1.83 -16.64
CA ILE A 152 13.21 -2.74 -17.78
C ILE A 152 12.04 -2.24 -18.64
N LEU A 153 10.92 -1.89 -17.99
CA LEU A 153 9.69 -1.44 -18.64
C LEU A 153 9.88 -0.15 -19.45
N VAL A 154 10.61 0.82 -18.90
CA VAL A 154 10.88 2.11 -19.57
C VAL A 154 11.72 1.93 -20.85
N ARG A 155 12.52 0.85 -20.94
CA ARG A 155 13.34 0.55 -22.11
C ARG A 155 12.59 -0.23 -23.18
N LEU A 156 11.34 -0.62 -22.95
CA LEU A 156 10.55 -1.32 -23.95
C LEU A 156 10.17 -0.38 -25.11
N PRO A 157 10.29 -0.85 -26.37
CA PRO A 157 10.07 -0.01 -27.56
C PRO A 157 8.65 0.53 -27.69
N VAL A 158 7.67 -0.07 -26.99
CA VAL A 158 6.28 0.41 -26.90
C VAL A 158 6.17 1.70 -26.09
N VAL A 159 7.05 1.93 -25.12
CA VAL A 159 7.04 3.10 -24.23
C VAL A 159 7.85 4.26 -24.82
N VAL A 160 8.96 3.96 -25.50
CA VAL A 160 9.88 4.97 -26.08
C VAL A 160 9.31 5.66 -27.33
N ARG A 161 8.27 5.10 -27.95
CA ARG A 161 7.66 5.63 -29.20
C ARG A 161 6.50 6.62 -28.99
N ARG A 162 6.24 7.08 -27.77
CA ARG A 162 5.23 8.13 -27.49
C ARG A 162 5.87 9.41 -26.98
#